data_AF-A0A9X1U2H4-F1
#
_entry.id   AF-A0A9X1U2H4-F1
#
_cell.length_a   1.000
_cell.length_b   1.000
_cell.length_c   1.000
_cell.angle_alpha   90.00
_cell.angle_beta   90.00
_cell.angle_gamma   90.00
#
_symmetry.space_group_name_H-M   'P 1'
#
loop_
_entity.id
_entity.type
_entity.pdbx_description
1 polymer ?
#
loop_
_entity_poly.entity_id
_entity_poly.type
_entity_poly.pdbx_seq_one_letter_code
_entity_poly.pdbx_strand_id
1 'polypeptide(L)'
;MTDHSSTMQDLYKIQDFLFQYEGIGKKPEYDENQQVYLQVLRLLAEDKGLHFISKELSDPEIKFEDTLNRWNPILTFLISDALSQLEPDKKHKLFSKQISEMTGYEFREYLGYLKEENILKR
;
A
#
# COMPACT_ATOMS: atom_id res chain seq x y z
N MET A 1 0.58 -20.02 10.78
CA MET A 1 -0.46 -19.70 9.80
C MET A 1 -0.90 -18.28 10.09
N THR A 2 -0.13 -17.30 9.62
CA THR A 2 -0.41 -15.88 9.85
C THR A 2 -1.12 -15.37 8.60
N ASP A 3 -2.32 -14.85 8.83
CA ASP A 3 -3.38 -14.53 7.87
C ASP A 3 -2.91 -13.77 6.62
N HIS A 4 -2.99 -14.42 5.46
CA HIS A 4 -2.94 -13.73 4.16
C HIS A 4 -3.95 -12.57 4.08
N SER A 5 -5.07 -12.69 4.79
CA SER A 5 -6.08 -11.63 4.93
C SER A 5 -5.51 -10.36 5.60
N SER A 6 -4.71 -10.52 6.66
CA SER A 6 -4.09 -9.40 7.39
C SER A 6 -3.06 -8.67 6.52
N THR A 7 -2.17 -9.42 5.86
CA THR A 7 -1.14 -8.82 5.00
C THR A 7 -1.77 -8.08 3.82
N MET A 8 -2.82 -8.62 3.21
CA MET A 8 -3.53 -7.96 2.12
C MET A 8 -4.21 -6.66 2.58
N GLN A 9 -4.85 -6.66 3.75
CA GLN A 9 -5.41 -5.44 4.34
C GLN A 9 -4.34 -4.38 4.62
N ASP A 10 -3.18 -4.78 5.14
CA ASP A 10 -2.06 -3.87 5.39
C ASP A 10 -1.55 -3.24 4.09
N LEU A 11 -1.38 -4.02 3.02
CA LEU A 11 -0.98 -3.52 1.70
C LEU A 11 -2.00 -2.52 1.14
N TYR A 12 -3.30 -2.80 1.24
CA TYR A 12 -4.35 -1.88 0.81
C TYR A 12 -4.33 -0.55 1.58
N LYS A 13 -4.12 -0.60 2.90
CA LYS A 13 -4.01 0.62 3.73
C LYS A 13 -2.77 1.43 3.37
N ILE A 14 -1.63 0.78 3.17
CA ILE A 14 -0.39 1.44 2.75
C ILE A 14 -0.56 2.11 1.38
N GLN A 15 -1.19 1.43 0.42
CA GLN A 15 -1.41 1.99 -0.90
C GLN A 15 -2.35 3.21 -0.88
N ASP A 16 -3.45 3.14 -0.11
CA ASP A 16 -4.34 4.30 0.06
C ASP A 16 -3.59 5.48 0.68
N PHE A 17 -2.76 5.23 1.70
CA PHE A 17 -1.92 6.25 2.31
C PHE A 17 -0.96 6.90 1.29
N LEU A 18 -0.25 6.09 0.50
CA LEU A 18 0.67 6.59 -0.53
C LEU A 18 -0.04 7.44 -1.59
N PHE A 19 -1.24 7.05 -2.01
CA PHE A 19 -2.08 7.82 -2.94
C PHE A 19 -2.65 9.11 -2.35
N GLN A 20 -2.87 9.16 -1.03
CA GLN A 20 -3.25 10.42 -0.36
C GLN A 20 -2.13 11.48 -0.46
N TYR A 21 -0.86 11.08 -0.43
CA TYR A 21 0.29 11.98 -0.65
C TYR A 21 0.44 12.45 -2.10
N GLU A 22 -0.06 11.70 -3.08
CA GLU A 22 -0.08 12.15 -4.49
C GLU A 22 -1.17 13.23 -4.75
N GLY A 23 -2.17 13.31 -3.88
CA GLY A 23 -3.29 14.26 -4.02
C GLY A 23 -3.00 15.62 -3.40
N ILE A 24 -3.14 16.69 -4.19
CA ILE A 24 -3.14 18.07 -3.69
C ILE A 24 -4.27 18.23 -2.65
N GLY A 25 -3.91 18.43 -1.38
CA GLY A 25 -4.78 19.08 -0.40
C GLY A 25 -5.45 18.21 0.66
N LYS A 26 -5.11 16.92 0.81
CA LYS A 26 -5.53 16.13 1.99
C LYS A 26 -4.31 15.61 2.73
N LYS A 27 -4.09 16.12 3.95
CA LYS A 27 -3.19 15.45 4.90
C LYS A 27 -3.85 14.11 5.27
N PRO A 28 -3.14 12.98 5.18
CA PRO A 28 -3.66 11.71 5.67
C PRO A 28 -4.06 11.82 7.13
N GLU A 29 -5.19 11.22 7.50
CA GLU A 29 -5.51 10.99 8.91
C GLU A 29 -4.67 9.79 9.38
N TYR A 30 -3.89 10.02 10.43
CA TYR A 30 -2.89 9.08 10.93
C TYR A 30 -3.51 7.92 11.69
N ASP A 31 -3.01 6.71 11.43
CA ASP A 31 -3.37 5.46 12.13
C ASP A 31 -2.20 5.03 13.05
N GLU A 32 -2.51 4.39 14.17
CA GLU A 32 -1.59 3.96 15.25
C GLU A 32 -0.62 2.84 14.80
N ASN A 33 -0.84 2.24 13.63
CA ASN A 33 -0.13 1.04 13.17
C ASN A 33 1.14 1.30 12.33
N GLN A 34 1.81 2.46 12.52
CA GLN A 34 3.02 2.84 11.75
C GLN A 34 4.11 1.76 11.73
N GLN A 35 4.29 1.05 12.84
CA GLN A 35 5.30 0.00 12.97
C GLN A 35 5.00 -1.21 12.05
N VAL A 36 3.72 -1.55 11.88
CA VAL A 36 3.30 -2.64 10.99
C VAL A 36 3.58 -2.25 9.53
N TYR A 37 3.24 -1.02 9.14
CA TYR A 37 3.48 -0.53 7.78
C TYR A 37 4.97 -0.45 7.45
N LEU A 38 5.79 0.08 8.36
CA LEU A 38 7.25 0.08 8.22
C LEU A 38 7.81 -1.33 8.06
N GLN A 39 7.31 -2.29 8.84
CA GLN A 39 7.74 -3.68 8.75
C GLN A 39 7.38 -4.30 7.39
N VAL A 40 6.15 -4.10 6.91
CA VAL A 40 5.70 -4.60 5.59
C VAL A 40 6.54 -3.97 4.47
N LEU A 41 6.72 -2.66 4.48
CA LEU A 41 7.51 -1.95 3.47
C LEU A 41 8.99 -2.36 3.48
N ARG A 42 9.56 -2.59 4.67
CA ARG A 42 10.94 -3.08 4.82
C ARG A 42 11.11 -4.43 4.14
N LEU A 43 10.19 -5.36 4.41
CA LEU A 43 10.23 -6.71 3.84
C LEU A 43 10.10 -6.68 2.31
N LEU A 44 9.17 -5.87 1.78
CA LEU A 44 9.01 -5.69 0.33
C LEU A 44 10.25 -5.07 -0.32
N ALA A 45 10.84 -4.05 0.31
CA ALA A 45 12.07 -3.44 -0.19
C ALA A 45 13.25 -4.42 -0.19
N GLU A 46 13.36 -5.26 0.85
CA GLU A 46 14.40 -6.28 0.95
C GLU A 46 14.24 -7.37 -0.11
N ASP A 47 13.02 -7.86 -0.33
CA ASP A 47 12.71 -8.86 -1.37
C ASP A 47 13.09 -8.40 -2.79
N LYS A 48 12.94 -7.09 -3.07
CA LYS A 48 13.33 -6.48 -4.35
C LYS A 48 14.79 -6.02 -4.42
N GLY A 49 15.60 -6.30 -3.40
CA GLY A 49 17.01 -5.89 -3.35
C GLY A 49 17.24 -4.40 -3.15
N LEU A 50 16.21 -3.65 -2.72
CA LEU A 50 16.26 -2.21 -2.41
C LEU A 50 16.79 -1.97 -0.99
N HIS A 51 18.00 -2.46 -0.72
CA HIS A 51 18.61 -2.45 0.61
C HIS A 51 18.75 -1.05 1.21
N PHE A 52 18.87 0.00 0.40
CA PHE A 52 18.95 1.39 0.86
C PHE A 52 17.62 1.87 1.46
N ILE A 53 16.48 1.51 0.84
CA ILE A 53 15.14 1.83 1.37
C ILE A 53 14.86 0.99 2.60
N SER A 54 15.16 -0.32 2.56
CA SER A 54 14.98 -1.20 3.72
C SER A 54 15.78 -0.72 4.94
N LYS A 55 17.01 -0.25 4.73
CA LYS A 55 17.84 0.34 5.80
C LYS A 55 17.24 1.61 6.37
N GLU A 56 16.73 2.51 5.51
CA GLU A 56 16.08 3.75 5.97
C GLU A 56 14.79 3.44 6.74
N LEU A 57 13.97 2.48 6.28
CA LEU A 57 12.76 2.01 6.95
C LEU A 57 13.02 1.29 8.29
N SER A 58 14.27 0.89 8.54
CA SER A 58 14.70 0.27 9.79
C SER A 58 15.25 1.27 10.80
N ASP A 59 15.37 2.54 10.44
CA ASP A 59 15.88 3.58 11.31
C ASP A 59 14.85 3.89 12.41
N PRO A 60 15.19 3.73 13.70
CA PRO A 60 14.26 4.06 14.79
C PRO A 60 13.94 5.56 14.88
N GLU A 61 14.77 6.42 14.29
CA GLU A 61 14.55 7.88 14.22
C GLU A 61 13.84 8.31 12.93
N ILE A 62 13.35 7.36 12.14
CA ILE A 62 12.70 7.63 10.86
C ILE A 62 11.50 8.57 11.05
N LYS A 63 11.45 9.60 10.19
CA LYS A 63 10.24 10.39 10.00
C LYS A 63 9.39 9.70 8.95
N PHE A 64 8.45 8.88 9.41
CA PHE A 64 7.58 8.04 8.59
C PHE A 64 7.07 8.78 7.34
N GLU A 65 6.47 9.95 7.51
CA GLU A 65 5.94 10.75 6.39
C GLU A 65 6.99 11.21 5.40
N ASP A 66 8.13 11.74 5.88
CA ASP A 66 9.19 12.26 5.03
C ASP A 66 9.79 11.13 4.19
N THR A 67 9.99 9.96 4.79
CA THR A 67 10.48 8.77 4.11
C THR A 67 9.46 8.25 3.10
N LEU A 68 8.18 8.15 3.46
CA LEU A 68 7.15 7.67 2.55
C LEU A 68 6.95 8.62 1.38
N ASN A 69 6.95 9.93 1.61
CA ASN A 69 6.85 10.92 0.54
C ASN A 69 8.07 10.88 -0.40
N ARG A 70 9.28 10.78 0.16
CA ARG A 70 10.52 10.66 -0.63
C ARG A 70 10.51 9.45 -1.54
N TRP A 71 10.08 8.31 -1.02
CA TRP A 71 10.10 7.04 -1.75
C TRP A 71 8.77 6.69 -2.42
N ASN A 72 7.78 7.60 -2.40
CA ASN A 72 6.40 7.31 -2.79
C ASN A 72 6.29 6.58 -4.14
N PRO A 73 6.93 7.03 -5.24
CA PRO A 73 6.82 6.33 -6.52
C PRO A 73 7.32 4.88 -6.47
N ILE A 74 8.41 4.63 -5.72
CA ILE A 74 9.01 3.30 -5.57
C ILE A 74 8.14 2.43 -4.67
N LEU A 75 7.66 2.96 -3.55
CA LEU A 75 6.81 2.23 -2.61
C LEU A 75 5.47 1.87 -3.25
N THR A 76 4.87 2.79 -4.02
CA THR A 76 3.64 2.55 -4.78
C THR A 76 3.83 1.42 -5.79
N PHE A 77 4.97 1.37 -6.48
CA PHE A 77 5.31 0.26 -7.36
C PHE A 77 5.44 -1.06 -6.59
N LEU A 78 6.17 -1.08 -5.47
CA LEU A 78 6.36 -2.29 -4.66
C LEU A 78 5.03 -2.86 -4.14
N ILE A 79 4.15 -1.99 -3.65
CA ILE A 79 2.85 -2.40 -3.10
C ILE A 79 1.93 -2.88 -4.23
N SER A 80 1.92 -2.19 -5.37
CA SER A 80 1.11 -2.61 -6.54
C SER A 80 1.58 -3.96 -7.11
N ASP A 81 2.89 -4.20 -7.15
CA ASP A 81 3.46 -5.49 -7.55
C ASP A 81 3.09 -6.60 -6.56
N ALA A 82 3.21 -6.35 -5.26
CA ALA A 82 2.82 -7.30 -4.21
C ALA A 82 1.32 -7.66 -4.29
N LEU A 83 0.44 -6.67 -4.48
CA LEU A 83 -1.00 -6.90 -4.65
C LEU A 83 -1.32 -7.66 -5.93
N SER A 84 -0.61 -7.38 -7.02
CA SER A 84 -0.80 -8.09 -8.30
C SER A 84 -0.37 -9.56 -8.21
N GLN A 85 0.63 -9.89 -7.39
CA GLN A 85 1.03 -11.27 -7.12
C GLN A 85 0.02 -12.01 -6.24
N LEU A 86 -0.59 -11.32 -5.28
CA LEU A 86 -1.62 -11.90 -4.41
C LEU A 86 -2.96 -12.07 -5.13
N GLU A 87 -3.28 -11.19 -6.09
CA GLU A 87 -4.54 -11.19 -6.82
C GLU A 87 -4.35 -11.08 -8.35
N PRO A 88 -3.66 -12.04 -9.00
CA PRO A 88 -3.30 -11.96 -10.41
C PRO A 88 -4.52 -11.87 -11.36
N ASP A 89 -5.67 -12.39 -10.92
CA ASP A 89 -6.90 -12.47 -11.71
C ASP A 89 -7.96 -11.42 -11.35
N LYS A 90 -7.75 -10.57 -10.33
CA LYS A 90 -8.75 -9.55 -9.96
C LYS A 90 -8.71 -8.37 -10.93
N LYS A 91 -9.46 -8.51 -12.03
CA LYS A 91 -10.02 -7.38 -12.79
C LYS A 91 -11.36 -7.02 -12.15
N HIS A 92 -11.54 -5.77 -11.78
CA HIS A 92 -12.81 -5.33 -11.22
C HIS A 92 -13.89 -5.29 -12.33
N LYS A 93 -15.12 -5.71 -12.06
CA LYS A 93 -16.17 -5.74 -13.09
C LYS A 93 -16.57 -4.35 -13.61
N LEU A 94 -16.37 -3.30 -12.80
CA LEU A 94 -16.54 -1.89 -13.20
C LEU A 94 -15.24 -1.26 -13.79
N PHE A 95 -14.07 -1.88 -13.60
CA PHE A 95 -12.79 -1.36 -14.10
C PHE A 95 -12.00 -2.47 -14.78
N SER A 96 -11.92 -2.40 -16.12
CA SER A 96 -11.19 -3.36 -16.95
C SER A 96 -9.65 -3.33 -16.78
N LYS A 97 -9.14 -2.60 -15.78
CA LYS A 97 -7.71 -2.38 -15.51
C LYS A 97 -7.22 -3.28 -14.37
N GLN A 98 -5.94 -3.67 -14.42
CA GLN A 98 -5.26 -4.27 -13.28
C GLN A 98 -5.00 -3.21 -12.20
N ILE A 99 -4.86 -3.60 -10.92
CA ILE A 99 -4.55 -2.67 -9.81
C ILE A 99 -3.30 -1.85 -10.12
N SER A 100 -2.27 -2.48 -10.71
CA SER A 100 -1.03 -1.84 -11.15
C SER A 100 -1.21 -0.76 -12.24
N GLU A 101 -2.38 -0.70 -12.88
CA GLU A 101 -2.70 0.24 -13.96
C GLU A 101 -3.70 1.33 -13.51
N MET A 102 -4.15 1.30 -12.25
CA MET A 102 -5.13 2.23 -11.71
C MET A 102 -4.46 3.53 -11.22
N THR A 103 -5.12 4.66 -11.48
CA THR A 103 -4.83 5.94 -10.83
C THR A 103 -5.33 5.92 -9.38
N GLY A 104 -4.79 6.79 -8.51
CA GLY A 104 -5.23 6.88 -7.12
C GLY A 104 -6.70 7.27 -6.91
N TYR A 105 -7.39 7.81 -7.93
CA TYR A 105 -8.84 7.98 -7.90
C TYR A 105 -9.56 6.64 -8.12
N GLU A 106 -9.20 5.93 -9.19
CA GLU A 106 -9.78 4.62 -9.55
C GLU A 106 -9.58 3.59 -8.44
N PHE A 107 -8.40 3.60 -7.81
CA PHE A 107 -8.11 2.72 -6.69
C PHE A 107 -8.98 3.00 -5.44
N ARG A 108 -9.31 4.27 -5.16
CA ARG A 108 -10.19 4.62 -4.03
C ARG A 108 -11.64 4.20 -4.27
N GLU A 109 -12.13 4.31 -5.50
CA GLU A 109 -13.45 3.77 -5.86
C GLU A 109 -13.46 2.24 -5.72
N TYR A 110 -12.38 1.56 -6.12
CA TYR A 110 -12.21 0.12 -5.92
C TYR A 110 -12.22 -0.27 -4.43
N LEU A 111 -11.51 0.46 -3.56
CA LEU A 111 -11.55 0.22 -2.11
C LEU A 111 -12.94 0.43 -1.50
N GLY A 112 -13.68 1.44 -1.98
CA GLY A 112 -15.08 1.68 -1.57
C GLY A 112 -15.96 0.46 -1.84
N TYR A 113 -15.83 -0.11 -3.04
CA TYR A 113 -16.57 -1.30 -3.44
C TYR A 113 -16.21 -2.54 -2.59
N LEU A 114 -14.92 -2.79 -2.33
CA LEU A 114 -14.49 -3.90 -1.49
C LEU A 114 -15.05 -3.83 -0.06
N LYS A 115 -15.27 -2.61 0.47
CA LYS A 115 -15.94 -2.38 1.76
C LYS A 115 -17.44 -2.66 1.67
N GLU A 116 -18.11 -2.22 0.60
CA GLU A 116 -19.54 -2.46 0.38
C GLU A 116 -19.86 -3.96 0.19
N GLU A 117 -19.01 -4.71 -0.51
CA GLU A 117 -19.15 -6.16 -0.70
C GLU A 117 -18.75 -7.00 0.53
N ASN A 118 -18.35 -6.38 1.65
CA ASN A 118 -17.89 -7.08 2.85
C ASN A 118 -16.68 -8.02 2.63
N ILE A 119 -15.91 -7.81 1.56
CA ILE A 119 -14.66 -8.55 1.30
C ILE A 119 -13.59 -8.08 2.28
N LEU A 120 -13.57 -6.79 2.59
CA LEU A 120 -12.80 -6.20 3.69
C LEU A 120 -13.63 -6.23 4.99
N LYS A 121 -14.03 -7.42 5.45
CA LYS A 121 -14.66 -7.55 6.78
C LYS A 121 -13.59 -7.63 7.87
N ARG A 122 -13.79 -6.76 8.88
CA ARG A 122 -13.20 -6.69 10.24
C ARG A 122 -12.10 -7.66 10.59
#